data_AF-A0A803LZ04-F1
#
_entry.id   AF-A0A803LZ04-F1
#
_cell.length_a   1.000
_cell.length_b   1.000
_cell.length_c   1.000
_cell.angle_alpha   90.00
_cell.angle_beta   90.00
_cell.angle_gamma   90.00
#
_symmetry.space_group_name_H-M   'P 1'
#
loop_
_entity.id
_entity.type
_entity.pdbx_description
1 polymer ?
#
loop_
_entity_poly.entity_id
_entity_poly.type
_entity_poly.pdbx_seq_one_letter_code
_entity_poly.pdbx_strand_id
1 'polypeptide(L)'
;MIKTAIGDALMSFGWMFTASTLGIATAVVAEYFGVDEESKLIHAIFTGIIMVHIVFCEGMTVALGGASFNPTANAAMYAAGIGDDTLLSMAVRFPAQVIYT
;
A
#
# COMPACT_ATOMS: atom_id res chain seq x y z
N MET A 1 -2.10 6.34 -18.92
CA MET A 1 -2.39 7.50 -18.06
C MET A 1 -3.76 7.42 -17.41
N ILE A 2 -4.91 7.61 -18.11
CA ILE A 2 -6.23 7.57 -17.46
C ILE A 2 -6.56 6.20 -16.83
N LYS A 3 -6.38 5.11 -17.59
CA LYS A 3 -6.57 3.74 -17.05
C LYS A 3 -5.71 3.49 -15.81
N THR A 4 -4.45 3.92 -15.86
CA THR A 4 -3.50 3.80 -14.75
C THR A 4 -3.95 4.63 -13.54
N ALA A 5 -4.43 5.85 -13.74
CA ALA A 5 -4.96 6.70 -12.67
C ALA A 5 -6.21 6.10 -12.01
N ILE A 6 -7.09 5.44 -12.76
CA ILE A 6 -8.21 4.69 -12.18
C ILE A 6 -7.68 3.51 -11.35
N GLY A 7 -6.69 2.78 -11.87
CA GLY A 7 -6.01 1.73 -11.13
C GLY A 7 -5.36 2.24 -9.84
N ASP A 8 -4.71 3.40 -9.90
CA ASP A 8 -4.11 4.08 -8.76
C ASP A 8 -5.16 4.41 -7.69
N ALA A 9 -6.33 4.92 -8.09
CA ALA A 9 -7.43 5.20 -7.16
C ALA A 9 -7.97 3.94 -6.49
N LEU A 10 -8.18 2.87 -7.26
CA LEU A 10 -8.64 1.58 -6.71
C LEU A 10 -7.60 0.99 -5.76
N MET A 11 -6.31 1.09 -6.11
CA MET A 11 -5.22 0.62 -5.26
C MET A 11 -5.10 1.43 -3.98
N SER A 12 -5.11 2.77 -4.05
CA SER A 12 -5.04 3.61 -2.86
C SER A 12 -6.24 3.40 -1.94
N PHE A 13 -7.46 3.35 -2.47
CA PHE A 13 -8.66 3.08 -1.68
C PHE A 13 -8.61 1.69 -1.04
N GLY A 14 -8.33 0.65 -1.83
CA GLY A 14 -8.23 -0.72 -1.37
C GLY A 14 -7.18 -0.87 -0.27
N TRP A 15 -5.98 -0.34 -0.52
CA TRP A 15 -4.88 -0.31 0.45
C TRP A 15 -5.30 0.33 1.77
N MET A 16 -5.85 1.54 1.75
CA MET A 16 -6.24 2.25 2.98
C MET A 16 -7.36 1.52 3.73
N PHE A 17 -8.35 0.99 3.01
CA PHE A 17 -9.43 0.21 3.60
C PHE A 17 -8.91 -1.02 4.34
N THR A 18 -8.05 -1.81 3.69
CA THR A 18 -7.49 -3.02 4.30
C THR A 18 -6.44 -2.71 5.37
N ALA A 19 -5.57 -1.71 5.14
CA ALA A 19 -4.52 -1.32 6.08
C ALA A 19 -5.09 -0.87 7.44
N SER A 20 -6.28 -0.25 7.44
CA SER A 20 -6.98 0.13 8.67
C SER A 20 -7.28 -1.05 9.60
N THR A 21 -7.36 -2.28 9.06
CA THR A 21 -7.66 -3.49 9.82
C THR A 21 -6.41 -4.22 10.36
N LEU A 22 -5.20 -3.79 9.97
CA LEU A 22 -3.96 -4.48 10.35
C LEU A 22 -3.72 -4.49 11.87
N GLY A 23 -4.15 -3.43 12.57
CA GLY A 23 -4.05 -3.36 14.03
C GLY A 23 -4.89 -4.45 14.71
N ILE A 24 -6.15 -4.61 14.30
CA ILE A 24 -7.05 -5.63 14.85
C ILE A 24 -6.56 -7.03 14.44
N ALA A 25 -6.12 -7.22 13.20
CA ALA A 25 -5.54 -8.49 12.77
C ALA A 25 -4.32 -8.88 13.63
N THR A 26 -3.49 -7.90 14.00
CA THR A 26 -2.34 -8.12 14.90
C THR A 26 -2.80 -8.54 16.29
N ALA A 27 -3.80 -7.87 16.87
CA ALA A 27 -4.33 -8.21 18.17
C ALA A 27 -4.91 -9.64 18.21
N VAL A 28 -5.71 -10.01 17.20
CA VAL A 28 -6.30 -11.36 17.08
C VAL A 28 -5.22 -12.44 16.96
N VAL A 29 -4.18 -12.20 16.16
CA VAL A 29 -3.08 -13.16 16.01
C VAL A 29 -2.24 -13.23 17.29
N ALA A 30 -1.97 -12.10 17.95
CA ALA A 30 -1.26 -12.07 19.22
C ALA A 30 -2.01 -12.87 20.30
N GLU A 31 -3.32 -12.68 20.43
CA GLU A 31 -4.18 -13.44 21.34
C GLU A 31 -4.11 -14.95 21.06
N TYR A 32 -4.21 -15.34 19.78
CA TYR A 32 -4.11 -16.75 19.38
C TYR A 32 -2.80 -17.43 19.81
N PHE A 33 -1.69 -16.68 19.81
CA PHE A 33 -0.38 -17.16 20.26
C PHE A 33 -0.10 -16.91 21.75
N GLY A 34 -1.04 -16.33 22.50
CA GLY A 34 -0.86 -15.99 23.91
C GLY A 34 0.19 -14.89 24.15
N VAL A 35 0.35 -13.99 23.18
CA VAL A 35 1.30 -12.87 23.25
C VAL A 35 0.62 -11.66 23.88
N ASP A 36 1.14 -11.23 25.02
CA ASP A 36 0.69 -10.00 25.70
C ASP A 36 0.91 -8.75 24.84
N GLU A 37 0.03 -7.77 24.94
CA GLU A 37 0.11 -6.49 24.21
C GLU A 37 1.36 -5.69 24.58
N GLU A 38 1.85 -5.82 25.82
CA GLU A 38 3.10 -5.16 26.26
C GLU A 38 4.36 -5.89 25.75
N SER A 39 4.20 -7.09 25.20
CA SER A 39 5.32 -7.88 24.67
C SER A 39 5.88 -7.24 23.40
N LYS A 40 7.21 -7.11 23.34
CA LYS A 40 7.90 -6.69 22.10
C LYS A 40 7.61 -7.62 20.92
N LEU A 41 7.20 -8.88 21.18
CA LEU A 41 6.86 -9.85 20.15
C LEU A 41 5.66 -9.42 19.29
N ILE A 42 4.77 -8.54 19.81
CA ILE A 42 3.65 -7.99 19.02
C ILE A 42 4.12 -7.25 17.77
N HIS A 43 5.29 -6.61 17.83
CA HIS A 43 5.87 -5.92 16.69
C HIS A 43 6.33 -6.89 15.61
N ALA A 44 6.79 -8.09 15.99
CA ALA A 44 7.16 -9.13 15.03
C ALA A 44 5.91 -9.69 14.32
N ILE A 45 4.81 -9.87 15.07
CA ILE A 45 3.52 -10.28 14.51
C ILE A 45 3.01 -9.23 13.53
N PHE A 46 2.96 -7.95 13.94
CA PHE A 46 2.59 -6.85 13.05
C PHE A 46 3.46 -6.82 11.79
N THR A 47 4.79 -6.97 11.95
CA THR A 47 5.72 -7.00 10.81
C THR A 47 5.42 -8.15 9.86
N GLY A 48 5.10 -9.34 10.36
CA GLY A 48 4.68 -10.47 9.53
C GLY A 48 3.39 -10.17 8.76
N ILE A 49 2.39 -9.63 9.45
CA ILE A 49 1.08 -9.31 8.87
C ILE A 49 1.21 -8.22 7.79
N ILE A 50 1.91 -7.12 8.07
CA ILE A 50 2.09 -6.04 7.10
C ILE A 50 2.94 -6.50 5.90
N MET A 51 3.91 -7.40 6.08
CA MET A 51 4.67 -7.96 4.96
C MET A 51 3.79 -8.79 4.03
N VAL A 52 2.93 -9.67 4.58
CA VAL A 52 1.94 -10.41 3.78
C VAL A 52 1.00 -9.44 3.06
N HIS A 53 0.59 -8.37 3.74
CA HIS A 53 -0.27 -7.34 3.16
C HIS A 53 0.40 -6.61 1.98
N ILE A 54 1.65 -6.17 2.16
CA ILE A 54 2.46 -5.52 1.10
C ILE A 54 2.57 -6.45 -0.10
N VAL A 55 2.95 -7.71 0.09
CA VAL A 55 3.10 -8.68 -1.02
C VAL A 55 1.78 -8.86 -1.77
N PHE A 56 0.65 -8.95 -1.07
CA PHE A 56 -0.66 -9.04 -1.70
C PHE A 56 -0.96 -7.80 -2.54
N CYS A 57 -0.76 -6.59 -2.00
CA CYS A 57 -1.05 -5.36 -2.70
C CYS A 57 -0.11 -5.11 -3.87
N GLU A 58 1.17 -5.49 -3.79
CA GLU A 58 2.10 -5.48 -4.93
C GLU A 58 1.68 -6.50 -6.01
N GLY A 59 1.07 -7.62 -5.64
CA GLY A 59 0.43 -8.50 -6.63
C GLY A 59 -0.71 -7.78 -7.39
N MET A 60 -1.49 -6.96 -6.67
CA MET A 60 -2.59 -6.19 -7.25
C MET A 60 -2.12 -5.02 -8.13
N THR A 61 -1.00 -4.37 -7.82
CA THR A 61 -0.41 -3.31 -8.69
C THR A 61 -0.09 -3.86 -10.07
N VAL A 62 0.49 -5.07 -10.14
CA VAL A 62 0.76 -5.77 -11.40
C VAL A 62 -0.54 -6.11 -12.14
N ALA A 63 -1.53 -6.69 -11.44
CA ALA A 63 -2.82 -7.05 -12.03
C ALA A 63 -3.58 -5.83 -12.59
N LEU A 64 -3.42 -4.65 -11.99
CA LEU A 64 -4.02 -3.39 -12.42
C LEU A 64 -3.18 -2.61 -13.44
N GLY A 65 -2.15 -3.25 -14.02
CA GLY A 65 -1.37 -2.70 -15.13
C GLY A 65 -0.34 -1.65 -14.68
N GLY A 66 0.34 -1.90 -13.56
CA GLY A 66 1.36 -0.99 -13.03
C GLY A 66 0.77 0.19 -12.24
N ALA A 67 -0.41 -0.02 -11.65
CA ALA A 67 -0.98 0.93 -10.71
C ALA A 67 -0.06 1.11 -9.49
N SER A 68 -0.18 2.23 -8.81
CA SER A 68 0.57 2.54 -7.60
C SER A 68 -0.37 3.23 -6.63
N PHE A 69 -0.25 2.90 -5.34
CA PHE A 69 -1.02 3.53 -4.28
C PHE A 69 -0.28 4.70 -3.61
N ASN A 70 0.96 4.98 -4.02
CA ASN A 70 1.87 5.87 -3.31
C ASN A 70 2.50 6.90 -4.26
N PRO A 71 2.13 8.20 -4.15
CA PRO A 71 2.66 9.23 -5.04
C PRO A 71 4.15 9.52 -4.77
N THR A 72 4.62 9.30 -3.54
CA THR A 72 6.04 9.43 -3.18
C THR A 72 6.88 8.37 -3.88
N ALA A 73 6.38 7.14 -3.99
CA ALA A 73 7.08 6.07 -4.69
C ALA A 73 7.27 6.42 -6.18
N ASN A 74 6.22 6.91 -6.84
CA ASN A 74 6.30 7.33 -8.24
C ASN A 74 7.25 8.51 -8.44
N ALA A 75 7.19 9.52 -7.57
CA ALA A 75 8.10 10.66 -7.61
C ALA A 75 9.57 10.25 -7.44
N ALA A 76 9.84 9.31 -6.52
CA ALA A 76 11.17 8.78 -6.29
C ALA A 76 11.69 7.99 -7.49
N MET A 77 10.86 7.13 -8.09
CA MET A 77 11.23 6.35 -9.29
C MET A 77 11.48 7.25 -10.50
N TYR A 78 10.63 8.25 -10.71
CA TYR A 78 10.84 9.27 -11.74
C TYR A 78 12.18 10.01 -11.52
N ALA A 79 12.46 10.46 -10.30
CA ALA A 79 13.72 11.14 -9.98
C ALA A 79 14.95 10.23 -10.16
N ALA A 80 14.80 8.93 -9.94
CA ALA A 80 15.83 7.93 -10.18
C ALA A 80 16.00 7.57 -11.67
N GLY A 81 15.15 8.08 -12.56
CA GLY A 81 15.15 7.70 -13.99
C GLY A 81 14.65 6.28 -14.25
N ILE A 82 13.81 5.75 -13.35
CA ILE A 82 13.25 4.40 -13.42
C ILE A 82 11.76 4.47 -13.79
N GLY A 83 11.38 3.68 -14.80
CA GLY A 83 10.00 3.56 -15.27
C GLY A 83 9.63 4.57 -16.36
N ASP A 84 8.36 4.52 -16.78
CA ASP A 84 7.85 5.27 -17.94
C ASP A 84 7.02 6.51 -17.57
N ASP A 85 7.02 6.89 -16.29
CA ASP A 85 6.28 8.08 -15.85
C ASP A 85 6.92 9.37 -16.37
N THR A 86 6.07 10.34 -16.69
CA THR A 86 6.43 11.70 -17.09
C THR A 86 5.84 12.69 -16.07
N LEU A 87 6.29 13.95 -16.09
CA LEU A 87 5.67 15.00 -15.28
C LEU A 87 4.15 15.09 -15.52
N LEU A 88 3.70 14.91 -16.76
CA LEU A 88 2.29 14.95 -17.11
C LEU A 88 1.53 13.72 -16.59
N SER A 89 2.09 12.51 -16.72
CA SER A 89 1.42 11.31 -16.20
C SER A 89 1.30 11.36 -14.68
N MET A 90 2.36 11.78 -13.98
CA MET A 90 2.35 11.94 -12.53
C MET A 90 1.35 13.00 -12.07
N ALA A 91 1.24 14.13 -12.77
CA ALA A 91 0.25 15.16 -12.45
C ALA A 91 -1.21 14.64 -12.51
N VAL A 92 -1.49 13.69 -13.39
CA VAL A 92 -2.81 13.04 -13.49
C VAL A 92 -2.98 11.92 -12.46
N ARG A 93 -1.91 11.21 -12.11
CA ARG A 93 -1.94 10.03 -11.23
C ARG A 93 -1.92 10.40 -9.74
N PHE A 94 -1.18 11.42 -9.33
CA PHE A 94 -1.03 11.78 -7.91
C PHE A 94 -2.35 12.09 -7.22
N PRO A 95 -3.30 12.84 -7.82
CA PRO A 95 -4.60 13.06 -7.19
C PRO A 95 -5.38 11.78 -6.94
N ALA A 96 -5.22 10.75 -7.77
CA ALA A 96 -5.85 9.45 -7.56
C ALA A 96 -5.20 8.66 -6.40
N GLN A 97 -3.97 9.01 -6.03
CA GLN A 97 -3.21 8.31 -4.98
C GLN A 97 -3.35 8.96 -3.60
N VAL A 98 -4.00 10.11 -3.53
CA VAL A 98 -4.28 10.84 -2.30
C VAL A 98 -5.74 10.66 -1.96
N ILE A 99 -6.02 10.07 -0.81
CA ILE A 99 -7.37 10.06 -0.26
C ILE A 99 -7.45 11.23 0.71
N TYR A 100 -8.25 12.24 0.38
CA TYR A 100 -8.63 13.27 1.33
C TYR A 100 -9.63 12.64 2.32
N THR A 101 -9.19 12.44 3.56
CA THR A 101 -10.07 12.21 4.71
C THR A 101 -10.59 13.54 5.25
#